data_AF-A0A948UW34-F1
#
_entry.id   AF-A0A948UW34-F1
#
_cell.length_a   1.000
_cell.length_b   1.000
_cell.length_c   1.000
_cell.angle_alpha   90.00
_cell.angle_beta   90.00
_cell.angle_gamma   90.00
#
_symmetry.space_group_name_H-M   'P 1'
#
loop_
_entity.id
_entity.type
_entity.pdbx_description
1 polymer ?
#
loop_
_entity_poly.entity_id
_entity_poly.type
_entity_poly.pdbx_seq_one_letter_code
_entity_poly.pdbx_strand_id
1 'polypeptide(L)' 'MSRPERTTMTPDEARAFWDGRYGGESYLFGEQPNAFLARQADRLRPGMTALAVADGEGRNGVWL' A
#
# COMPACT_ATOMS: atom_id res chain seq x y z
N MET A 1 4.29 -36.58 -4.26
CA MET A 1 5.19 -35.40 -4.34
C MET A 1 4.81 -34.45 -3.22
N SER A 2 5.65 -34.31 -2.18
CA SER A 2 5.39 -33.37 -1.07
C SER A 2 5.63 -31.94 -1.53
N ARG A 3 4.68 -31.03 -1.26
CA ARG A 3 4.88 -29.58 -1.43
C ARG A 3 6.02 -29.12 -0.50
N PRO A 4 6.91 -28.23 -0.93
CA PRO A 4 7.87 -27.62 -0.02
C PRO A 4 7.12 -26.86 1.08
N GLU A 5 7.60 -26.99 2.32
CA GLU A 5 7.13 -26.19 3.45
C GLU A 5 7.33 -24.71 3.12
N ARG A 6 6.26 -23.91 3.25
CA ARG A 6 6.37 -22.46 3.17
C ARG A 6 6.93 -21.98 4.50
N THR A 7 8.18 -21.52 4.49
CA THR A 7 8.70 -20.72 5.60
C THR A 7 7.91 -19.43 5.66
N THR A 8 6.99 -19.31 6.62
CA THR A 8 6.29 -18.07 6.93
C THR A 8 7.15 -17.19 7.82
N MET A 9 7.34 -15.94 7.41
CA MET A 9 7.98 -14.90 8.20
C MET A 9 7.16 -14.64 9.47
N THR A 10 7.81 -14.45 10.61
CA THR A 10 7.14 -14.04 11.86
C THR A 10 6.59 -12.61 11.72
N PRO A 11 5.62 -12.20 12.56
CA PRO A 11 5.08 -10.84 12.50
C PRO A 11 6.15 -9.75 12.68
N ASP A 12 7.14 -9.97 13.54
CA ASP A 12 8.22 -9.00 13.78
C ASP A 12 9.18 -8.90 12.60
N GLU A 13 9.54 -10.03 11.98
CA GLU A 13 10.35 -10.03 10.75
C GLU A 13 9.60 -9.35 9.60
N ALA A 14 8.29 -9.60 9.48
CA ALA A 14 7.44 -8.97 8.47
C ALA A 14 7.35 -7.46 8.67
N ARG A 15 7.19 -7.01 9.92
CA ARG A 15 7.21 -5.59 10.28
C ARG A 15 8.56 -4.95 9.92
N ALA A 16 9.67 -5.53 10.37
CA ALA A 16 11.01 -5.00 10.11
C ALA A 16 11.32 -4.90 8.60
N PHE A 17 10.87 -5.88 7.81
CA PHE A 17 11.00 -5.85 6.35
C PHE A 17 10.27 -4.63 5.73
N TRP A 18 9.03 -4.37 6.14
CA TRP A 18 8.24 -3.27 5.59
C TRP A 18 8.71 -1.91 6.11
N ASP A 19 9.09 -1.81 7.39
CA ASP A 19 9.67 -0.59 7.97
C ASP A 19 10.95 -0.19 7.22
N GLY A 20 11.84 -1.16 6.93
CA GLY A 20 13.05 -0.91 6.16
C GLY A 20 12.77 -0.50 4.71
N ARG A 21 11.71 -1.05 4.10
CA ARG A 21 11.33 -0.73 2.72
C ARG A 21 10.75 0.68 2.58
N TYR A 22 9.89 1.11 3.50
CA TYR A 22 9.18 2.39 3.40
C TYR A 22 9.69 3.49 4.35
N GLY A 23 10.75 3.23 5.13
CA GLY A 23 11.30 4.18 6.09
C GLY A 23 12.24 5.25 5.51
N GLY A 24 12.46 5.28 4.19
CA GLY A 24 13.29 6.28 3.52
C GLY A 24 12.53 7.55 3.14
N GLU A 25 13.26 8.60 2.75
CA GLU A 25 12.66 9.90 2.35
C GLU A 25 12.18 9.93 0.88
N SER A 26 12.63 8.97 0.06
CA SER A 26 12.29 8.92 -1.37
C SER A 26 11.08 8.04 -1.64
N TYR A 27 10.14 8.53 -2.45
CA TYR A 27 8.96 7.76 -2.86
C TYR A 27 9.31 6.58 -3.75
N LEU A 28 9.02 5.36 -3.29
CA LEU A 28 9.28 4.13 -4.06
C LEU A 28 8.42 4.00 -5.31
N PHE A 29 7.21 4.54 -5.28
CA PHE A 29 6.26 4.43 -6.38
C PHE A 29 5.89 5.77 -7.02
N GLY A 30 6.53 6.86 -6.58
CA GLY A 30 6.18 8.23 -6.97
C GLY A 30 4.86 8.71 -6.35
N GLU A 31 4.58 9.99 -6.57
CA GLU A 31 3.53 10.73 -5.84
C GLU A 31 2.14 10.65 -6.50
N GLN A 32 2.08 10.24 -7.77
CA GLN A 32 0.80 10.15 -8.49
C GLN A 32 -0.06 8.99 -7.95
N PRO A 33 -1.40 9.14 -7.91
CA PRO A 33 -2.28 8.09 -7.41
C PRO A 33 -2.21 6.85 -8.30
N ASN A 34 -2.66 5.72 -7.76
CA ASN A 34 -2.84 4.52 -8.53
C ASN A 34 -3.74 4.80 -9.77
N ALA A 35 -3.28 4.43 -10.96
CA ALA A 35 -3.99 4.71 -12.20
C ALA A 35 -5.38 4.06 -12.30
N PHE A 36 -5.64 2.93 -11.62
CA PHE A 36 -6.99 2.40 -11.51
C PHE A 36 -7.87 3.31 -10.65
N LEU A 37 -7.38 3.73 -9.48
CA LEU A 37 -8.12 4.64 -8.59
C LEU A 37 -8.48 5.95 -9.30
N ALA A 38 -7.52 6.57 -9.97
CA ALA A 38 -7.75 7.78 -10.76
C ALA A 38 -8.84 7.59 -11.84
N ARG A 39 -8.85 6.44 -12.53
CA ARG A 39 -9.90 6.09 -13.51
C ARG A 39 -11.29 5.85 -12.90
N GLN A 40 -11.39 5.67 -11.58
CA GLN A 40 -12.67 5.52 -10.88
C GLN A 40 -13.17 6.83 -10.26
N ALA A 41 -12.49 7.96 -10.48
CA ALA A 41 -12.80 9.25 -9.84
C ALA A 41 -14.28 9.66 -9.97
N ASP A 42 -14.92 9.40 -11.12
CA ASP A 42 -16.33 9.74 -11.36
C ASP A 42 -17.32 9.02 -10.42
N ARG A 43 -16.88 7.96 -9.74
CA ARG A 43 -17.68 7.22 -8.75
C ARG A 43 -17.55 7.80 -7.34
N LEU A 44 -16.55 8.66 -7.12
CA LEU A 44 -16.25 9.27 -5.83
C LEU A 44 -16.98 10.62 -5.74
N ARG A 45 -17.51 10.93 -4.55
CA ARG A 45 -18.18 12.21 -4.30
C ARG A 45 -17.66 12.83 -3.00
N PRO A 46 -17.54 14.17 -2.93
CA PRO A 46 -17.17 14.84 -1.69
C PRO A 46 -18.07 14.43 -0.51
N GLY A 47 -17.47 14.26 0.66
CA GLY A 47 -18.17 13.84 1.89
C GLY A 47 -18.31 12.32 2.06
N MET A 48 -17.79 11.51 1.14
CA MET A 48 -17.64 10.07 1.33
C MET A 48 -16.46 9.76 2.27
N THR A 49 -16.53 8.59 2.92
CA THR A 49 -15.43 8.05 3.74
C THR A 49 -14.78 6.87 3.00
N ALA A 50 -13.45 6.85 2.93
CA ALA A 50 -12.68 5.79 2.30
C ALA A 50 -11.69 5.13 3.28
N LEU A 51 -11.40 3.85 3.07
CA LEU A 51 -10.36 3.10 3.77
C LEU A 51 -9.31 2.63 2.75
N ALA A 52 -8.07 3.12 2.87
CA ALA A 52 -6.95 2.70 2.04
C ALA A 52 -6.08 1.70 2.81
N VAL A 53 -6.24 0.40 2.52
CA VAL A 53 -5.49 -0.67 3.19
C VAL A 53 -4.12 -0.83 2.56
N ALA A 54 -3.09 -0.95 3.39
CA ALA A 54 -1.69 -1.13 2.97
C ALA A 54 -1.22 -0.02 2.00
N ASP A 55 -1.60 1.23 2.25
CA ASP A 55 -1.32 2.36 1.35
C ASP A 55 0.14 2.84 1.36
N GLY A 56 1.04 2.13 2.06
CA GLY A 56 2.46 2.42 2.12
C GLY A 56 2.73 3.90 2.47
N GLU A 57 3.28 4.63 1.51
CA GLU A 57 3.64 6.06 1.61
C GLU A 57 2.44 7.02 1.54
N GLY A 58 1.20 6.51 1.45
CA GLY A 58 -0.03 7.30 1.63
C GLY A 58 -0.50 8.10 0.40
N ARG A 59 0.12 7.92 -0.77
CA ARG A 59 -0.20 8.71 -1.98
C ARG A 59 -1.66 8.63 -2.43
N ASN A 60 -2.33 7.49 -2.22
CA ASN A 60 -3.73 7.36 -2.62
C ASN A 60 -4.62 8.07 -1.60
N GLY A 61 -4.32 7.91 -0.31
CA GLY A 61 -5.02 8.60 0.78
C GLY A 61 -4.90 10.12 0.71
N VAL A 62 -3.78 10.67 0.25
CA VAL A 62 -3.62 12.12 0.02
C VAL A 62 -4.43 12.61 -1.18
N TRP A 63 -4.60 11.77 -2.20
CA TRP A 63 -5.35 12.11 -3.40
C TRP A 63 -6.88 12.03 -3.22
N LEU A 64 -7.35 11.14 -2.34
CA LEU A 64 -8.77 10.93 -1.99
C LEU A 64 -9.31 12.04 -1.10
#